data_AF-A0A9E2B4A4-F1
#
_entry.id   AF-A0A9E2B4A4-F1
#
_cell.length_a   1.000
_cell.length_b   1.000
_cell.length_c   1.000
_cell.angle_alpha   90.00
_cell.angle_beta   90.00
_cell.angle_gamma   90.00
#
_symmetry.space_group_name_H-M   'P 1'
#
loop_
_entity.id
_entity.type
_entity.pdbx_description
1 polymer ?
#
loop_
_entity_poly.entity_id
_entity_poly.type
_entity_poly.pdbx_seq_one_letter_code
_entity_poly.pdbx_strand_id
1 'polypeptide(L)'
;GSTVSQHFVSVVSLYEQSFIKGFSNFYGNIEDYVVLALLPSYMEREGSSLIYMVNDLIKQSKQPESGFYLNNMDDLYRTLQRLNESGKQTLLIGVSFALLDFAEQYQLKLDQCVVMETGGMKGRRKELVRSELHTLLKKGFGVDVIHSEYGMTELLSQAYSKGNGIFKTLPWMKVLARDTEDAQTILTSEKTGGLNIIDLANINSCSFIATQDLGRVYDDGQFEVIGRFDHSDIRGCNLMAL
;
A
#
# COMPACT_ATOMS: atom_id res chain seq x y z
N GLY A 1 -11.39 -9.86 13.38
CA GLY A 1 -10.46 -10.94 13.75
C GLY A 1 -9.30 -10.37 14.52
N SER A 2 -9.02 -10.90 15.71
CA SER A 2 -8.01 -10.41 16.66
C SER A 2 -6.65 -11.13 16.54
N THR A 3 -6.54 -12.16 15.69
CA THR A 3 -5.31 -12.93 15.48
C THR A 3 -4.53 -12.35 14.30
N VAL A 4 -3.23 -12.13 14.49
CA VAL A 4 -2.31 -11.65 13.44
C VAL A 4 -2.00 -12.81 12.49
N SER A 5 -2.14 -12.59 11.17
CA SER A 5 -1.72 -13.58 10.16
C SER A 5 -0.21 -13.78 10.18
N GLN A 6 0.24 -15.00 9.86
CA GLN A 6 1.66 -15.33 9.70
C GLN A 6 1.86 -16.02 8.35
N HIS A 7 2.96 -15.68 7.67
CA HIS A 7 3.39 -16.32 6.44
C HIS A 7 4.88 -16.63 6.55
N PHE A 8 5.22 -17.92 6.54
CA PHE A 8 6.60 -18.36 6.69
C PHE A 8 7.32 -18.32 5.34
N VAL A 9 8.40 -17.54 5.27
CA VAL A 9 9.20 -17.38 4.06
C VAL A 9 10.45 -18.25 4.18
N SER A 10 10.58 -19.25 3.31
CA SER A 10 11.72 -20.18 3.35
C SER A 10 13.03 -19.56 2.82
N VAL A 11 12.93 -18.62 1.88
CA VAL A 11 14.07 -17.94 1.24
C VAL A 11 13.81 -16.43 1.26
N VAL A 12 14.36 -15.74 2.25
CA VAL A 12 14.12 -14.31 2.47
C VAL A 12 14.59 -13.46 1.28
N SER A 13 15.69 -13.85 0.63
CA SER A 13 16.22 -13.13 -0.53
C SER A 13 15.28 -13.12 -1.75
N LEU A 14 14.30 -14.02 -1.80
CA LEU A 14 13.26 -13.98 -2.83
C LEU A 14 12.29 -12.80 -2.59
N TYR A 15 11.92 -12.56 -1.33
CA TYR A 15 11.10 -11.41 -0.94
C TYR A 15 11.85 -10.10 -1.20
N GLU A 16 13.13 -10.03 -0.80
CA GLU A 16 14.01 -8.89 -1.09
C GLU A 16 14.03 -8.57 -2.58
N GLN A 17 14.35 -9.56 -3.43
CA GLN A 17 14.39 -9.35 -4.88
C GLN A 17 13.04 -8.91 -5.45
N SER A 18 11.93 -9.45 -4.92
CA SER A 18 10.58 -9.10 -5.36
C SER A 18 10.28 -7.62 -5.11
N PHE A 19 10.45 -7.13 -3.88
CA PHE A 19 10.12 -5.73 -3.58
C PHE A 19 11.16 -4.74 -4.15
N ILE A 20 12.44 -5.11 -4.28
CA ILE A 20 13.47 -4.23 -4.87
C ILE A 20 13.19 -4.04 -6.36
N LYS A 21 13.02 -5.15 -7.10
CA LYS A 21 12.68 -5.08 -8.53
C LYS A 21 11.31 -4.45 -8.73
N GLY A 22 10.39 -4.72 -7.80
CA GLY A 22 9.08 -4.13 -7.75
C GLY A 22 9.13 -2.62 -7.70
N PHE A 23 9.75 -2.07 -6.65
CA PHE A 23 9.97 -0.63 -6.50
C PHE A 23 10.68 -0.05 -7.72
N SER A 24 11.75 -0.71 -8.20
CA SER A 24 12.52 -0.24 -9.35
C SER A 24 11.70 -0.12 -10.64
N ASN A 25 10.79 -1.06 -10.89
CA ASN A 25 9.91 -1.02 -12.04
C ASN A 25 8.95 0.19 -12.02
N PHE A 26 8.46 0.57 -10.84
CA PHE A 26 7.52 1.66 -10.69
C PHE A 26 8.20 3.03 -10.51
N TYR A 27 9.26 3.10 -9.74
CA TYR A 27 9.82 4.35 -9.22
C TYR A 27 11.28 4.58 -9.62
N GLY A 28 11.95 3.61 -10.23
CA GLY A 28 13.37 3.71 -10.57
C GLY A 28 14.29 3.36 -9.40
N ASN A 29 15.52 3.84 -9.41
CA ASN A 29 16.51 3.39 -8.42
C ASN A 29 16.21 3.96 -7.03
N ILE A 30 16.18 3.11 -6.00
CA ILE A 30 15.94 3.54 -4.62
C ILE A 30 17.05 4.44 -4.09
N GLU A 31 18.28 4.33 -4.63
CA GLU A 31 19.41 5.21 -4.29
C GLU A 31 19.16 6.70 -4.62
N ASP A 32 18.23 6.97 -5.54
CA ASP A 32 17.85 8.33 -5.91
C ASP A 32 16.89 8.97 -4.90
N TYR A 33 16.34 8.20 -3.95
CA TYR A 33 15.32 8.64 -3.00
C TYR A 33 15.86 8.79 -1.58
N VAL A 34 15.44 9.84 -0.89
CA VAL A 34 15.43 9.84 0.58
C VAL A 34 14.17 9.13 1.05
N VAL A 35 14.30 8.06 1.83
CA VAL A 35 13.17 7.21 2.27
C VAL A 35 12.80 7.53 3.72
N LEU A 36 11.65 8.15 3.92
CA LEU A 36 11.11 8.51 5.23
C LEU A 36 9.89 7.63 5.53
N ALA A 37 9.89 6.95 6.68
CA ALA A 37 8.85 5.99 7.04
C ALA A 37 8.05 6.42 8.28
N LEU A 38 6.75 6.67 8.12
CA LEU A 38 5.81 7.01 9.20
C LEU A 38 4.89 5.81 9.49
N LEU A 39 5.44 4.83 10.22
CA LEU A 39 4.78 3.54 10.50
C LEU A 39 4.61 3.27 12.02
N PRO A 40 3.97 4.17 12.78
CA PRO A 40 3.75 3.97 14.21
C PRO A 40 2.86 2.74 14.46
N SER A 41 3.15 1.94 15.49
CA SER A 41 2.54 0.63 15.83
C SER A 41 3.10 -0.60 15.11
N TYR A 42 3.89 -0.46 14.03
CA TYR A 42 4.46 -1.63 13.35
C TYR A 42 5.87 -1.99 13.83
N MET A 43 6.64 -1.03 14.33
CA MET A 43 7.99 -1.31 14.85
C MET A 43 8.02 -2.04 16.20
N GLU A 44 6.96 -1.93 16.99
CA GLU A 44 6.80 -2.72 18.23
C GLU A 44 6.40 -4.18 17.95
N ARG A 45 6.12 -4.50 16.67
CA ARG A 45 5.70 -5.83 16.24
C ARG A 45 6.85 -6.53 15.54
N GLU A 46 7.37 -7.57 16.19
CA GLU A 46 8.30 -8.49 15.53
C GLU A 46 7.59 -9.20 14.35
N GLY A 47 8.31 -9.38 13.24
CA GLY A 47 7.81 -10.15 12.09
C GLY A 47 6.92 -9.39 11.09
N SER A 48 6.88 -8.05 11.11
CA SER A 48 6.16 -7.28 10.08
C SER A 48 6.92 -7.27 8.75
N SER A 49 6.31 -7.83 7.69
CA SER A 49 6.86 -7.82 6.33
C SER A 49 6.99 -6.42 5.72
N LEU A 50 6.08 -5.50 6.08
CA LEU A 50 6.13 -4.09 5.69
C LEU A 50 7.33 -3.39 6.31
N ILE A 51 7.55 -3.55 7.62
CA ILE A 51 8.72 -2.97 8.30
C ILE A 51 10.01 -3.54 7.73
N TYR A 52 10.03 -4.86 7.48
CA TYR A 52 11.18 -5.51 6.88
C TYR A 52 11.54 -4.88 5.52
N MET A 53 10.55 -4.77 4.62
CA MET A 53 10.73 -4.16 3.29
C MET A 53 11.20 -2.71 3.39
N VAL A 54 10.52 -1.88 4.19
CA VAL A 54 10.82 -0.45 4.28
C VAL A 54 12.20 -0.20 4.90
N ASN A 55 12.59 -1.00 5.91
CA ASN A 55 13.92 -0.93 6.50
C ASN A 55 15.01 -1.28 5.49
N ASP A 56 14.76 -2.27 4.63
CA ASP A 56 15.70 -2.63 3.56
C ASP A 56 15.82 -1.53 2.50
N LEU A 57 14.69 -0.94 2.07
CA LEU A 57 14.68 0.22 1.15
C LEU A 57 15.42 1.43 1.74
N ILE A 58 15.27 1.71 3.04
CA ILE A 58 16.03 2.76 3.75
C ILE A 58 17.53 2.49 3.71
N LYS A 59 17.97 1.24 3.91
CA LYS A 59 19.40 0.90 3.84
C LYS A 59 19.94 1.00 2.43
N GLN A 60 19.16 0.55 1.45
CA GLN A 60 19.56 0.56 0.04
C GLN A 60 19.55 1.96 -0.56
N SER A 61 18.78 2.90 -0.03
CA SER A 61 18.79 4.28 -0.53
C SER A 61 20.15 4.97 -0.36
N LYS A 62 20.95 4.55 0.62
CA LYS A 62 22.26 5.15 0.99
C LYS A 62 22.18 6.65 1.32
N GLN A 63 20.97 7.22 1.49
CA GLN A 63 20.80 8.61 1.89
C GLN A 63 20.80 8.70 3.42
N PRO A 64 21.67 9.52 4.04
CA PRO A 64 21.80 9.59 5.50
C PRO A 64 20.55 10.12 6.20
N GLU A 65 19.70 10.85 5.48
CA GLU A 65 18.40 11.32 5.97
C GLU A 65 17.33 10.22 6.03
N SER A 66 17.53 9.06 5.39
CA SER A 66 16.51 8.02 5.36
C SER A 66 16.34 7.37 6.73
N GLY A 67 15.10 7.09 7.11
CA GLY A 67 14.82 6.54 8.43
C GLY A 67 13.34 6.42 8.79
N PHE A 68 13.11 5.80 9.94
CA PHE A 68 11.80 5.70 10.57
C PHE A 68 11.55 6.91 11.48
N TYR A 69 10.37 7.49 11.36
CA TYR A 69 9.89 8.59 12.21
C TYR A 69 8.81 8.07 13.14
N LEU A 70 9.21 7.64 14.34
CA LEU A 70 8.30 7.12 15.36
C LEU A 70 7.87 8.23 16.30
N ASN A 71 6.58 8.60 16.24
CA ASN A 71 5.97 9.58 17.14
C ASN A 71 6.68 10.95 17.21
N ASN A 72 7.58 11.24 16.27
CA ASN A 72 8.33 12.49 16.18
C ASN A 72 7.92 13.24 14.90
N MET A 73 6.67 13.71 14.90
CA MET A 73 6.11 14.41 13.75
C MET A 73 6.78 15.76 13.50
N ASP A 74 7.26 16.44 14.55
CA ASP A 74 8.01 17.70 14.45
C ASP A 74 9.32 17.55 13.65
N ASP A 75 10.05 16.45 13.87
CA ASP A 75 11.30 16.17 13.16
C ASP A 75 11.06 15.73 11.72
N LEU A 76 10.00 14.93 11.49
CA LEU A 76 9.56 14.57 10.15
C LEU A 76 9.18 15.82 9.34
N TYR A 77 8.41 16.73 9.94
CA TYR A 77 8.01 17.99 9.32
C TYR A 77 9.23 18.83 8.92
N ARG A 78 10.17 19.05 9.85
CA ARG A 78 11.40 19.79 9.57
C ARG A 78 12.26 19.13 8.50
N THR A 79 12.35 17.81 8.52
CA THR A 79 13.10 17.05 7.50
C THR A 79 12.46 17.19 6.13
N LEU A 80 11.14 17.03 6.01
CA LEU A 80 10.42 17.20 4.75
C LEU A 80 10.59 18.61 4.18
N GLN A 81 10.50 19.65 5.00
CA GLN A 81 10.75 21.03 4.56
C GLN A 81 12.17 21.19 4.00
N ARG A 82 13.19 20.77 4.74
CA ARG A 82 14.59 20.87 4.31
C ARG A 82 14.84 20.12 3.01
N LEU A 83 14.33 18.90 2.89
CA LEU A 83 14.50 18.08 1.68
C LEU A 83 13.81 18.73 0.48
N ASN A 84 12.60 19.24 0.67
CA ASN A 84 11.86 19.94 -0.37
C ASN A 84 12.57 21.22 -0.84
N GLU A 85 13.07 22.03 0.09
CA GLU A 85 13.88 23.23 -0.22
C GLU A 85 15.17 22.88 -0.97
N SER A 86 15.77 21.73 -0.67
CA SER A 86 16.98 21.25 -1.34
C SER A 86 16.74 20.56 -2.68
N GLY A 87 15.48 20.38 -3.10
CA GLY A 87 15.14 19.65 -4.33
C GLY A 87 15.58 18.19 -4.29
N LYS A 88 15.46 17.53 -3.13
CA LYS A 88 15.77 16.11 -2.98
C LYS A 88 14.53 15.28 -3.24
N GLN A 89 14.64 14.32 -4.17
CA GLN A 89 13.61 13.33 -4.41
C GLN A 89 13.36 12.52 -3.13
N THR A 90 12.14 12.59 -2.61
CA THR A 90 11.77 12.00 -1.33
C THR A 90 10.64 11.00 -1.51
N LEU A 91 10.70 9.89 -0.78
CA LEU A 91 9.60 8.95 -0.59
C LEU A 91 9.16 9.03 0.87
N LEU A 92 7.96 9.55 1.12
CA LEU A 92 7.30 9.44 2.41
C LEU A 92 6.32 8.27 2.35
N ILE A 93 6.64 7.15 2.99
CA ILE A 93 5.74 6.01 3.12
C ILE A 93 5.14 5.96 4.53
N GLY A 94 3.82 5.84 4.62
CA GLY A 94 3.17 5.81 5.93
C GLY A 94 1.82 5.11 5.94
N VAL A 95 1.44 4.66 7.13
CA VAL A 95 0.11 4.08 7.34
C VAL A 95 -0.95 5.16 7.36
N SER A 96 -2.13 4.87 6.81
CA SER A 96 -3.17 5.88 6.52
C SER A 96 -3.49 6.81 7.69
N PHE A 97 -3.66 6.28 8.91
CA PHE A 97 -4.00 7.10 10.07
C PHE A 97 -2.86 8.02 10.50
N ALA A 98 -1.60 7.58 10.39
CA ALA A 98 -0.46 8.36 10.82
C ALA A 98 -0.17 9.51 9.84
N LEU A 99 -0.33 9.25 8.54
CA LEU A 99 -0.29 10.30 7.52
C LEU A 99 -1.41 11.32 7.73
N LEU A 100 -2.60 10.87 8.12
CA LEU A 100 -3.72 11.75 8.41
C LEU A 100 -3.46 12.60 9.65
N ASP A 101 -3.00 12.00 10.76
CA ASP A 101 -2.64 12.73 11.98
C ASP A 101 -1.57 13.79 11.69
N PHE A 102 -0.56 13.44 10.88
CA PHE A 102 0.47 14.38 10.44
C PHE A 102 -0.13 15.53 9.62
N ALA A 103 -0.99 15.23 8.64
CA ALA A 103 -1.64 16.21 7.77
C ALA A 103 -2.65 17.11 8.52
N GLU A 104 -3.22 16.66 9.63
CA GLU A 104 -4.06 17.47 10.52
C GLU A 104 -3.23 18.50 11.28
N GLN A 105 -2.00 18.14 11.67
CA GLN A 105 -1.11 19.00 12.46
C GLN A 105 -0.26 19.94 11.61
N TYR A 106 0.19 19.49 10.44
CA TYR A 106 1.11 20.23 9.57
C TYR A 106 0.54 20.37 8.16
N GLN A 107 0.79 21.53 7.56
CA GLN A 107 0.50 21.78 6.15
C GLN A 107 1.82 22.04 5.44
N LEU A 108 2.04 21.31 4.34
CA LEU A 108 3.23 21.42 3.51
C LEU A 108 2.81 21.70 2.06
N LYS A 109 3.80 22.12 1.27
CA LYS A 109 3.71 22.09 -0.18
C LYS A 109 4.95 21.39 -0.70
N LEU A 110 4.79 20.14 -1.12
CA LEU A 110 5.89 19.29 -1.55
C LEU A 110 5.86 19.13 -3.07
N ASP A 111 6.98 19.44 -3.73
CA ASP A 111 7.08 19.35 -5.20
C ASP A 111 7.78 18.06 -5.64
N GLN A 112 8.78 17.59 -4.88
CA GLN A 112 9.57 16.37 -5.19
C GLN A 112 9.41 15.27 -4.15
N CYS A 113 8.19 15.10 -3.63
CA CYS A 113 7.89 14.04 -2.67
C CYS A 113 6.80 13.10 -3.19
N VAL A 114 7.13 11.82 -3.24
CA VAL A 114 6.14 10.75 -3.37
C VAL A 114 5.58 10.48 -1.98
N VAL A 115 4.35 10.92 -1.73
CA VAL A 115 3.60 10.53 -0.52
C VAL A 115 2.84 9.26 -0.82
N MET A 116 3.23 8.17 -0.16
CA MET A 116 2.72 6.83 -0.36
C MET A 116 1.98 6.34 0.89
N GLU A 117 0.70 6.12 0.72
CA GLU A 117 -0.13 5.47 1.72
C GLU A 117 -0.01 3.95 1.60
N THR A 118 0.14 3.31 2.74
CA THR A 118 -0.02 1.86 2.89
C THR A 118 -1.08 1.64 3.96
N GLY A 119 -1.78 0.50 3.91
CA GLY A 119 -2.97 0.27 4.74
C GLY A 119 -2.72 0.47 6.25
N GLY A 120 -3.77 0.66 7.04
CA GLY A 120 -3.60 0.86 8.49
C GLY A 120 -4.79 1.41 9.25
N MET A 121 -5.94 1.60 8.61
CA MET A 121 -7.09 2.25 9.25
C MET A 121 -7.84 1.38 10.28
N LYS A 122 -7.58 0.07 10.36
CA LYS A 122 -8.34 -0.85 11.22
C LYS A 122 -8.27 -0.45 12.70
N GLY A 123 -9.43 -0.08 13.27
CA GLY A 123 -9.64 0.10 14.71
C GLY A 123 -9.10 1.40 15.33
N ARG A 124 -8.64 2.38 14.54
CA ARG A 124 -8.05 3.63 15.06
C ARG A 124 -8.91 4.88 14.84
N ARG A 125 -9.77 4.95 13.81
CA ARG A 125 -10.66 6.09 13.49
C ARG A 125 -11.94 5.62 12.77
N LYS A 126 -12.87 6.55 12.50
CA LYS A 126 -13.97 6.32 11.53
C LYS A 126 -13.35 5.89 10.20
N GLU A 127 -13.85 4.79 9.63
CA GLU A 127 -13.36 4.26 8.38
C GLU A 127 -13.72 5.24 7.26
N LEU A 128 -12.70 5.87 6.65
CA LEU A 128 -12.84 6.80 5.54
C LEU A 128 -12.76 6.03 4.24
N VAL A 129 -13.54 6.45 3.25
CA VAL A 129 -13.36 5.93 1.89
C VAL A 129 -12.02 6.46 1.35
N ARG A 130 -11.30 5.65 0.57
CA ARG A 130 -9.95 6.01 0.08
C ARG A 130 -9.91 7.36 -0.64
N SER A 131 -10.94 7.70 -1.41
CA SER A 131 -11.04 8.99 -2.10
C SER A 131 -11.08 10.19 -1.14
N GLU A 132 -11.79 10.05 -0.03
CA GLU A 132 -11.84 11.07 1.03
C GLU A 132 -10.49 11.20 1.73
N LEU A 133 -9.88 10.07 2.10
CA LEU A 133 -8.53 10.03 2.67
C LEU A 133 -7.52 10.74 1.74
N HIS A 134 -7.47 10.37 0.47
CA HIS A 134 -6.55 10.97 -0.49
C HIS A 134 -6.80 12.47 -0.65
N THR A 135 -8.05 12.93 -0.57
CA THR A 135 -8.36 14.37 -0.62
C THR A 135 -7.76 15.13 0.57
N LEU A 136 -7.87 14.58 1.77
CA LEU A 136 -7.28 15.17 2.98
C LEU A 136 -5.75 15.16 2.92
N LEU A 137 -5.16 14.05 2.51
CA LEU A 137 -3.70 13.91 2.41
C LEU A 137 -3.12 14.83 1.32
N LYS A 138 -3.74 14.92 0.13
CA LYS A 138 -3.31 15.86 -0.93
C LYS A 138 -3.28 17.29 -0.41
N LYS A 139 -4.32 17.69 0.32
CA LYS A 139 -4.39 19.02 0.92
C LYS A 139 -3.28 19.23 1.95
N GLY A 140 -3.09 18.29 2.87
CA GLY A 140 -2.11 18.43 3.95
C GLY A 140 -0.66 18.41 3.49
N PHE A 141 -0.31 17.56 2.53
CA PHE A 141 1.04 17.49 1.97
C PHE A 141 1.27 18.47 0.80
N GLY A 142 0.20 19.09 0.29
CA GLY A 142 0.25 20.00 -0.86
C GLY A 142 0.76 19.32 -2.12
N VAL A 143 0.36 18.07 -2.36
CA VAL A 143 0.70 17.25 -3.53
C VAL A 143 -0.53 16.99 -4.41
N ASP A 144 -0.32 16.81 -5.70
CA ASP A 144 -1.42 16.58 -6.66
C ASP A 144 -2.03 15.18 -6.56
N VAL A 145 -1.21 14.19 -6.19
CA VAL A 145 -1.60 12.79 -6.10
C VAL A 145 -1.02 12.15 -4.84
N ILE A 146 -1.77 11.18 -4.31
CA ILE A 146 -1.30 10.28 -3.26
C ILE A 146 -1.12 8.92 -3.90
N HIS A 147 0.06 8.35 -3.69
CA HIS A 147 0.42 7.02 -4.13
C HIS A 147 -0.08 6.02 -3.11
N SER A 148 -0.28 4.77 -3.55
CA SER A 148 -0.65 3.69 -2.63
C SER A 148 0.19 2.45 -2.90
N GLU A 149 0.53 1.73 -1.84
CA GLU A 149 1.09 0.39 -1.89
C GLU A 149 -0.01 -0.60 -1.44
N TYR A 150 -0.16 -1.68 -2.21
CA TYR A 150 -1.05 -2.78 -1.89
C TYR A 150 -0.24 -4.06 -1.69
N GLY A 151 -0.43 -4.64 -0.51
CA GLY A 151 0.18 -5.88 -0.07
C GLY A 151 -0.61 -6.50 1.07
N MET A 152 -0.17 -7.68 1.51
CA MET A 152 -0.68 -8.38 2.69
C MET A 152 0.33 -9.41 3.17
N THR A 153 0.10 -10.00 4.33
CA THR A 153 1.00 -11.01 4.91
C THR A 153 1.25 -12.17 3.96
N GLU A 154 0.24 -12.59 3.22
CA GLU A 154 0.27 -13.74 2.31
C GLU A 154 1.02 -13.46 0.99
N LEU A 155 1.32 -12.20 0.66
CA LEU A 155 1.97 -11.80 -0.59
C LEU A 155 3.47 -11.54 -0.38
N LEU A 156 4.27 -11.94 -1.37
CA LEU A 156 5.67 -11.56 -1.49
C LEU A 156 5.91 -10.50 -2.57
N SER A 157 4.87 -10.12 -3.31
CA SER A 157 4.87 -9.02 -4.27
C SER A 157 3.95 -7.88 -3.85
N GLN A 158 4.35 -6.65 -4.16
CA GLN A 158 3.54 -5.45 -3.97
C GLN A 158 2.97 -4.97 -5.30
N ALA A 159 1.76 -4.42 -5.25
CA ALA A 159 1.19 -3.61 -6.32
C ALA A 159 1.22 -2.15 -5.92
N TYR A 160 1.35 -1.26 -6.91
CA TYR A 160 1.47 0.18 -6.64
C TYR A 160 0.48 0.99 -7.46
N SER A 161 -0.10 2.00 -6.82
CA SER A 161 -0.85 3.06 -7.46
C SER A 161 -0.02 4.35 -7.46
N LYS A 162 0.13 4.98 -8.63
CA LYS A 162 0.73 6.32 -8.75
C LYS A 162 -0.28 7.46 -8.59
N GLY A 163 -1.51 7.15 -8.21
CA GLY A 163 -2.59 8.11 -8.09
C GLY A 163 -3.94 7.49 -8.44
N ASN A 164 -5.00 8.17 -8.02
CA ASN A 164 -6.40 7.82 -8.30
C ASN A 164 -6.84 6.42 -7.79
N GLY A 165 -6.03 5.74 -6.99
CA GLY A 165 -6.37 4.42 -6.45
C GLY A 165 -6.36 3.29 -7.48
N ILE A 166 -5.79 3.53 -8.67
CA ILE A 166 -5.61 2.53 -9.71
C ILE A 166 -4.24 1.89 -9.55
N PHE A 167 -4.23 0.59 -9.27
CA PHE A 167 -3.04 -0.20 -9.03
C PHE A 167 -2.59 -0.91 -10.30
N LYS A 168 -1.27 -1.00 -10.43
CA LYS A 168 -0.57 -1.78 -11.43
C LYS A 168 0.22 -2.88 -10.73
N THR A 169 0.32 -4.03 -11.38
CA THR A 169 1.06 -5.18 -10.88
C THR A 169 2.39 -5.36 -11.58
N LEU A 170 3.23 -6.21 -11.01
CA LEU A 170 4.48 -6.65 -11.60
C LEU A 170 4.23 -7.82 -12.57
N PRO A 171 5.16 -8.11 -13.51
CA PRO A 171 4.98 -9.21 -14.47
C PRO A 171 4.75 -10.60 -13.84
N TRP A 172 5.16 -10.79 -12.57
CA TRP A 172 4.98 -12.03 -11.82
C TRP A 172 3.77 -11.98 -10.85
N MET A 173 2.96 -10.93 -10.92
CA MET A 173 1.74 -10.77 -10.14
C MET A 173 0.55 -10.49 -11.06
N LYS A 174 -0.53 -11.26 -10.90
CA LYS A 174 -1.77 -11.07 -11.65
C LYS A 174 -2.96 -10.99 -10.70
N VAL A 175 -3.83 -10.01 -10.91
CA VAL A 175 -5.09 -9.88 -10.16
C VAL A 175 -6.25 -10.26 -11.06
N LEU A 176 -7.20 -11.00 -10.52
CA LEU A 176 -8.44 -11.42 -11.16
C LEU A 176 -9.62 -11.01 -10.28
N ALA A 177 -10.72 -10.60 -10.90
CA ALA A 177 -11.99 -10.45 -10.19
C ALA A 177 -12.76 -11.78 -10.28
N ARG A 178 -13.13 -12.37 -9.14
CA ARG A 178 -14.06 -13.50 -9.05
C ARG A 178 -15.47 -13.00 -8.75
N ASP A 179 -16.46 -13.77 -9.19
CA ASP A 179 -17.83 -13.57 -8.77
C ASP A 179 -17.96 -13.70 -7.24
N THR A 180 -18.81 -12.88 -6.64
CA THR A 180 -19.01 -12.85 -5.18
C THR A 180 -19.83 -14.02 -4.67
N GLU A 181 -20.66 -14.61 -5.54
CA GLU A 181 -21.57 -15.72 -5.23
C GLU A 181 -21.04 -17.07 -5.76
N ASP A 182 -20.19 -17.05 -6.79
CA ASP A 182 -19.53 -18.25 -7.33
C ASP A 182 -18.00 -18.12 -7.41
N ALA A 183 -17.32 -18.84 -6.51
CA ALA A 183 -15.86 -18.82 -6.41
C ALA A 183 -15.13 -19.38 -7.66
N GLN A 184 -15.80 -20.14 -8.53
CA GLN A 184 -15.21 -20.70 -9.75
C GLN A 184 -15.33 -19.76 -10.95
N THR A 185 -16.18 -18.74 -10.86
CA THR A 185 -16.41 -17.81 -11.95
C THR A 185 -15.45 -16.62 -11.86
N ILE A 186 -14.60 -16.48 -12.88
CA ILE A 186 -13.77 -15.28 -13.07
C ILE A 186 -14.54 -14.29 -13.94
N LEU A 187 -14.67 -13.06 -13.47
CA LEU A 187 -15.34 -11.98 -14.18
C LEU A 187 -14.43 -11.46 -15.29
N THR A 188 -14.95 -11.45 -16.52
CA THR A 188 -14.24 -10.95 -17.72
C THR A 188 -14.63 -9.53 -18.11
N SER A 189 -15.55 -8.92 -17.36
CA SER A 189 -15.96 -7.53 -17.50
C SER A 189 -15.42 -6.74 -16.31
N GLU A 190 -15.25 -5.42 -16.45
CA GLU A 190 -14.89 -4.44 -15.40
C GLU A 190 -15.96 -4.30 -14.29
N LYS A 191 -16.48 -5.43 -13.82
CA LYS A 191 -17.44 -5.55 -12.74
C LYS A 191 -16.68 -5.66 -11.43
N THR A 192 -17.35 -5.18 -10.39
CA THR A 192 -16.90 -5.38 -9.03
C THR A 192 -17.03 -6.85 -8.64
N GLY A 193 -15.99 -7.42 -8.04
CA GLY A 193 -15.95 -8.79 -7.58
C GLY A 193 -14.88 -8.99 -6.51
N GLY A 194 -14.77 -10.21 -5.99
CA GLY A 194 -13.71 -10.54 -5.05
C GLY A 194 -12.35 -10.58 -5.74
N LEU A 195 -11.31 -10.05 -5.11
CA LEU A 195 -9.97 -10.08 -5.71
C LEU A 195 -9.29 -11.43 -5.43
N ASN A 196 -8.91 -12.11 -6.49
CA ASN A 196 -8.00 -13.25 -6.46
C ASN A 196 -6.63 -12.79 -6.97
N ILE A 197 -5.57 -13.18 -6.29
CA ILE A 197 -4.20 -12.79 -6.60
C ILE A 197 -3.38 -14.02 -6.93
N ILE A 198 -2.70 -13.96 -8.07
CA ILE A 198 -1.66 -14.89 -8.46
C ILE A 198 -0.33 -14.18 -8.22
N ASP A 199 0.43 -14.63 -7.23
CA ASP A 199 1.75 -14.11 -6.89
C ASP A 199 2.80 -15.19 -7.10
N LEU A 200 3.52 -15.13 -8.22
CA LEU A 200 4.54 -16.12 -8.55
C LEU A 200 5.85 -15.92 -7.76
N ALA A 201 5.97 -14.85 -6.96
CA ALA A 201 7.04 -14.75 -5.98
C ALA A 201 6.82 -15.72 -4.80
N ASN A 202 5.61 -16.22 -4.58
CA ASN A 202 5.30 -17.27 -3.60
C ASN A 202 5.76 -18.66 -4.08
N ILE A 203 7.03 -18.81 -4.46
CA ILE A 203 7.57 -20.07 -5.04
C ILE A 203 7.44 -21.25 -4.07
N ASN A 204 7.63 -21.00 -2.78
CA ASN A 204 7.63 -22.02 -1.73
C ASN A 204 6.38 -21.96 -0.85
N SER A 205 5.33 -21.26 -1.29
CA SER A 205 4.07 -21.11 -0.57
C SER A 205 2.90 -21.01 -1.56
N CYS A 206 1.71 -20.64 -1.10
CA CYS A 206 0.53 -20.59 -1.97
C CYS A 206 0.61 -19.38 -2.91
N SER A 207 0.77 -19.61 -4.21
CA SER A 207 0.76 -18.54 -5.23
C SER A 207 -0.64 -18.06 -5.61
N PHE A 208 -1.69 -18.84 -5.34
CA PHE A 208 -3.06 -18.54 -5.77
C PHE A 208 -3.92 -18.21 -4.55
N ILE A 209 -4.11 -16.92 -4.29
CA ILE A 209 -4.72 -16.42 -3.07
C ILE A 209 -6.09 -15.83 -3.39
N ALA A 210 -7.15 -16.42 -2.83
CA ALA A 210 -8.48 -15.82 -2.82
C ALA A 210 -8.58 -14.85 -1.65
N THR A 211 -8.61 -13.55 -1.93
CA THR A 211 -8.67 -12.52 -0.88
C THR A 211 -10.12 -12.23 -0.47
N GLN A 212 -10.25 -11.59 0.69
CA GLN A 212 -11.48 -10.93 1.12
C GLN A 212 -11.54 -9.45 0.71
N ASP A 213 -10.69 -9.01 -0.21
CA ASP A 213 -10.79 -7.67 -0.77
C ASP A 213 -11.78 -7.68 -1.94
N LEU A 214 -12.59 -6.63 -2.03
CA LEU A 214 -13.53 -6.38 -3.10
C LEU A 214 -12.95 -5.31 -4.01
N GLY A 215 -13.03 -5.50 -5.32
CA GLY A 215 -12.44 -4.59 -6.27
C GLY A 215 -12.88 -4.85 -7.69
N ARG A 216 -12.26 -4.14 -8.62
CA ARG A 216 -12.51 -4.25 -10.05
C ARG A 216 -11.18 -4.39 -10.77
N VAL A 217 -11.14 -5.28 -11.76
CA VAL A 217 -9.98 -5.46 -12.64
C VAL A 217 -10.36 -4.95 -14.02
N TYR A 218 -9.49 -4.13 -14.61
CA TYR A 218 -9.65 -3.53 -15.94
C TYR A 218 -9.03 -4.43 -17.02
N ASP A 219 -9.43 -4.21 -18.26
CA ASP A 219 -8.98 -5.03 -19.41
C ASP A 219 -7.45 -5.01 -19.62
N ASP A 220 -6.78 -3.94 -19.19
CA ASP A 220 -5.32 -3.78 -19.26
C ASP A 220 -4.57 -4.39 -18.07
N GLY A 221 -5.28 -5.07 -17.16
CA GLY A 221 -4.75 -5.73 -15.97
C GLY A 221 -4.54 -4.80 -14.77
N GLN A 222 -4.86 -3.50 -14.89
CA GLN A 222 -4.94 -2.61 -13.73
C GLN A 222 -6.11 -3.01 -12.83
N PHE A 223 -6.09 -2.58 -11.57
CA PHE A 223 -7.21 -2.85 -10.67
C PHE A 223 -7.40 -1.75 -9.63
N GLU A 224 -8.60 -1.67 -9.07
CA GLU A 224 -8.91 -0.85 -7.91
C GLU A 224 -9.41 -1.71 -6.75
N VAL A 225 -9.07 -1.31 -5.53
CA VAL A 225 -9.59 -1.95 -4.30
C VAL A 225 -10.68 -1.06 -3.73
N ILE A 226 -11.91 -1.53 -3.73
CA ILE A 226 -13.10 -0.79 -3.31
C ILE A 226 -13.34 -0.94 -1.80
N GLY A 227 -13.10 -2.14 -1.27
CA GLY A 227 -13.34 -2.43 0.14
C GLY A 227 -13.01 -3.88 0.48
N ARG A 228 -13.64 -4.40 1.53
CA ARG A 228 -13.62 -5.83 1.87
C ARG A 228 -15.02 -6.41 1.76
N PHE A 229 -15.09 -7.72 1.57
CA PHE A 229 -16.35 -8.45 1.74
C PHE A 229 -16.90 -8.15 3.13
N ASP A 230 -18.12 -7.63 3.18
CA ASP A 230 -18.91 -7.65 4.40
C ASP A 230 -19.78 -8.92 4.42
N HIS A 231 -20.29 -9.30 5.60
CA HIS A 231 -21.12 -10.50 5.73
C HIS A 231 -22.41 -10.46 4.86
N SER A 232 -22.83 -9.28 4.40
CA SER A 232 -23.94 -9.05 3.47
C SER A 232 -23.63 -9.45 2.03
N ASP A 233 -22.37 -9.32 1.59
CA ASP A 233 -21.98 -9.45 0.18
C ASP A 233 -21.95 -10.91 -0.28
N ILE A 234 -21.79 -11.85 0.67
CA ILE A 234 -21.78 -13.30 0.42
C ILE A 234 -23.22 -13.86 0.29
N ARG A 235 -24.25 -13.11 0.69
CA ARG A 235 -25.63 -13.60 0.75
C ARG A 235 -26.56 -13.06 -0.35
N GLY A 236 -26.05 -12.38 -1.36
CA GLY A 236 -26.88 -11.93 -2.49
C GLY A 236 -28.03 -11.00 -2.09
N CYS A 237 -27.90 -10.27 -0.97
CA CYS A 237 -28.84 -9.20 -0.67
C CYS A 237 -28.48 -7.99 -1.54
N ASN A 238 -29.00 -7.98 -2.78
CA ASN A 238 -29.33 -6.75 -3.47
C ASN A 238 -30.18 -5.88 -2.54
N LEU A 239 -29.56 -4.97 -1.79
CA LEU A 239 -30.24 -3.79 -1.27
C LEU A 239 -30.44 -2.82 -2.43
N MET A 240 -31.30 -3.21 -3.38
CA MET A 240 -32.01 -2.24 -4.20
C MET A 240 -33.20 -1.71 -3.40
N ALA A 241 -33.28 -0.39 -3.35
CA ALA A 241 -34.46 0.44 -3.12
C ALA A 241 -35.11 0.41 -1.72
N LEU A 242 -34.79 1.44 -0.93
CA LEU A 242 -35.71 2.56 -0.66
C LEU A 242 -34.97 3.78 -0.11
#